data_AF-A0AAF0RN40-F1
#
_entry.id   AF-A0AAF0RN40-F1
#
_cell.length_a   1.000
_cell.length_b   1.000
_cell.length_c   1.000
_cell.angle_alpha   90.00
_cell.angle_beta   90.00
_cell.angle_gamma   90.00
#
_symmetry.space_group_name_H-M   'P 1'
#
loop_
_entity.id
_entity.type
_entity.pdbx_description
1 polymer ?
#
loop_
_entity_poly.entity_id
_entity_poly.type
_entity_poly.pdbx_seq_one_letter_code
_entity_poly.pdbx_strand_id
1 'polypeptide(L)'
;MPEGERGESAALPEPVPVWAVVPFREFGELRLPVFAVRRSDVAVLVQLGFQGVLQEAWVRRDQVTTRQLKARGRDRYADVPAHLPKNEGHRSRG
;
A
#
# COMPACT_ATOMS: atom_id res chain seq x y z
N MET A 1 7.53 13.39 8.93
CA MET A 1 7.08 14.78 8.79
C MET A 1 6.58 15.31 10.14
N PRO A 2 7.14 16.44 10.64
CA PRO A 2 6.69 17.11 11.86
C PRO A 2 5.21 17.52 11.81
N GLU A 3 4.57 17.66 12.96
CA GLU A 3 3.13 17.95 13.03
C GLU A 3 2.74 19.32 12.48
N GLY A 4 3.50 20.36 12.82
CA GLY A 4 3.23 21.73 12.37
C GLY A 4 3.35 21.94 10.86
N GLU A 5 3.99 21.03 10.14
CA GLU A 5 4.15 21.11 8.69
C GLU A 5 2.99 20.47 7.91
N ARG A 6 2.15 19.66 8.58
CA ARG A 6 1.13 18.84 7.90
C ARG A 6 -0.01 19.66 7.32
N GLY A 7 -0.18 20.89 7.76
CA GLY A 7 -1.37 21.72 7.48
C GLY A 7 -2.63 21.17 8.12
N GLU A 8 -3.72 21.92 8.01
CA GLU A 8 -5.05 21.43 8.44
C GLU A 8 -5.48 20.28 7.54
N SER A 9 -5.79 19.13 8.14
CA SER A 9 -6.06 17.90 7.39
C SER A 9 -7.45 17.35 7.67
N ALA A 10 -8.10 16.85 6.62
CA ALA A 10 -9.39 16.20 6.68
C ALA A 10 -9.26 14.71 6.35
N ALA A 11 -10.13 13.90 6.96
CA ALA A 11 -10.28 12.50 6.59
C ALA A 11 -10.89 12.37 5.19
N LEU A 12 -10.41 11.37 4.45
CA LEU A 12 -11.05 10.96 3.22
C LEU A 12 -12.26 10.06 3.54
N PRO A 13 -13.33 10.11 2.73
CA PRO A 13 -14.52 9.29 2.96
C PRO A 13 -14.21 7.79 2.86
N GLU A 14 -13.21 7.43 2.05
CA GLU A 14 -12.70 6.08 1.91
C GLU A 14 -11.18 6.11 1.63
N PRO A 15 -10.43 5.03 1.95
CA PRO A 15 -9.03 4.92 1.59
C PRO A 15 -8.82 4.96 0.06
N VAL A 16 -8.03 5.92 -0.42
CA VAL A 16 -7.78 6.12 -1.86
C VAL A 16 -6.46 5.46 -2.27
N PRO A 17 -6.42 4.58 -3.28
CA PRO A 17 -5.18 3.99 -3.77
C PRO A 17 -4.27 5.07 -4.38
N VAL A 18 -3.04 5.13 -3.88
CA VAL A 18 -2.03 6.08 -4.35
C VAL A 18 -0.68 5.39 -4.50
N TRP A 19 0.19 6.05 -5.23
CA TRP A 19 1.62 5.85 -5.12
C TRP A 19 2.21 6.93 -4.23
N ALA A 20 3.01 6.55 -3.25
CA ALA A 20 3.69 7.48 -2.37
C ALA A 20 5.18 7.15 -2.26
N VAL A 21 6.02 8.17 -2.13
CA VAL A 21 7.41 8.02 -1.72
C VAL A 21 7.46 8.10 -0.20
N VAL A 22 7.72 6.96 0.45
CA VAL A 22 7.70 6.83 1.92
C VAL A 22 9.14 6.66 2.42
N PRO A 23 9.60 7.46 3.39
CA PRO A 23 10.91 7.30 3.98
C PRO A 23 10.92 6.13 4.97
N PHE A 24 11.82 5.18 4.75
CA PHE A 24 12.15 4.11 5.68
C PHE A 24 13.54 4.32 6.25
N ARG A 25 13.69 4.12 7.57
CA ARG A 25 14.97 4.32 8.26
C ARG A 25 16.11 3.48 7.67
N GLU A 26 15.83 2.24 7.28
CA GLU A 26 16.84 1.27 6.84
C GLU A 26 16.98 1.20 5.31
N PHE A 27 15.94 1.57 4.57
CA PHE A 27 15.87 1.38 3.11
C PHE A 27 15.88 2.70 2.32
N GLY A 28 15.93 3.84 3.01
CA GLY A 28 15.80 5.15 2.40
C GLY A 28 14.37 5.39 1.88
N GLU A 29 14.25 6.17 0.82
CA GLU A 29 12.95 6.49 0.23
C GLU A 29 12.47 5.38 -0.71
N LEU A 30 11.30 4.80 -0.41
CA LEU A 30 10.68 3.77 -1.22
C LEU A 30 9.40 4.27 -1.86
N ARG A 31 9.28 4.07 -3.18
CA ARG A 31 8.05 4.38 -3.92
C ARG A 31 7.11 3.17 -3.89
N LEU A 32 6.05 3.24 -3.09
CA LEU A 32 5.17 2.10 -2.79
C LEU A 32 3.71 2.35 -3.19
N PRO A 33 2.95 1.30 -3.57
CA PRO A 33 1.50 1.39 -3.68
C PRO A 33 0.90 1.31 -2.28
N VAL A 34 0.17 2.34 -1.89
CA VAL A 34 -0.38 2.53 -0.53
C VAL A 34 -1.78 3.12 -0.61
N PHE A 35 -2.42 3.36 0.55
CA PHE A 35 -3.74 4.00 0.60
C PHE A 35 -3.66 5.34 1.32
N ALA A 36 -4.12 6.42 0.70
CA ALA A 36 -4.31 7.70 1.37
C ALA A 36 -5.60 7.66 2.20
N VAL A 37 -5.54 8.13 3.45
CA VAL A 37 -6.68 8.13 4.40
C VAL A 37 -7.02 9.51 4.95
N ARG A 38 -6.05 10.43 4.96
CA ARG A 38 -6.27 11.86 5.25
C ARG A 38 -5.47 12.72 4.28
N ARG A 39 -5.92 13.94 4.05
CA ARG A 39 -5.19 14.92 3.22
C ARG A 39 -5.32 16.33 3.78
N SER A 40 -4.31 17.13 3.49
CA SER A 40 -4.30 18.59 3.55
C SER A 40 -3.83 19.14 2.19
N ASP A 41 -3.62 20.45 2.12
CA ASP A 41 -3.02 21.10 0.96
C ASP A 41 -1.53 20.79 0.78
N VAL A 42 -0.85 20.33 1.83
CA VAL A 42 0.62 20.14 1.83
C VAL A 42 1.05 18.70 2.11
N ALA A 43 0.21 17.89 2.74
CA ALA A 43 0.55 16.53 3.16
C ALA A 43 -0.62 15.55 3.01
N VAL A 44 -0.27 14.27 2.94
CA VAL A 44 -1.21 13.15 2.86
C VAL A 44 -0.80 12.11 3.88
N LEU A 45 -1.75 11.66 4.70
CA LEU A 45 -1.56 10.50 5.57
C LEU A 45 -1.84 9.24 4.75
N VAL A 46 -0.84 8.37 4.65
CA VAL A 46 -0.96 7.09 3.96
C VAL A 46 -0.85 5.92 4.93
N GLN A 47 -1.58 4.86 4.60
CA GLN A 47 -1.53 3.56 5.25
C GLN A 47 -0.82 2.55 4.36
N LEU A 48 0.11 1.80 4.95
CA LEU A 48 0.88 0.75 4.29
C LEU A 48 1.04 -0.46 5.20
N GLY A 49 1.11 -1.65 4.59
CA GLY A 49 1.48 -2.87 5.29
C GLY A 49 2.99 -3.10 5.19
N PHE A 50 3.67 -3.22 6.32
CA PHE A 50 5.09 -3.58 6.37
C PHE A 50 5.30 -4.72 7.37
N GLN A 51 5.90 -5.83 6.90
CA GLN A 51 6.13 -7.04 7.69
C GLN A 51 4.88 -7.56 8.44
N GLY A 52 3.71 -7.48 7.81
CA GLY A 52 2.43 -7.93 8.41
C GLY A 52 1.77 -6.93 9.37
N VAL A 53 2.37 -5.75 9.57
CA VAL A 53 1.84 -4.70 10.45
C VAL A 53 1.33 -3.52 9.61
N LEU A 54 0.15 -3.00 9.97
CA LEU A 54 -0.37 -1.76 9.42
C LEU A 54 0.39 -0.58 10.02
N GLN A 55 0.96 0.26 9.17
CA GLN A 55 1.67 1.47 9.54
C GLN A 55 1.06 2.69 8.87
N GLU A 56 1.28 3.85 9.48
CA GLU A 56 0.85 5.15 8.97
C GLU A 56 2.04 6.08 8.78
N ALA A 57 2.03 6.83 7.69
CA ALA A 57 3.09 7.80 7.39
C ALA A 57 2.50 9.08 6.78
N TRP A 58 2.93 10.23 7.28
CA TRP A 58 2.70 11.51 6.62
C TRP A 58 3.73 11.74 5.52
N VAL A 59 3.24 11.94 4.31
CA VAL A 59 4.02 12.14 3.09
C VAL A 59 3.68 13.50 2.50
N ARG A 60 4.66 14.19 1.92
CA ARG A 60 4.39 15.47 1.24
C ARG A 60 3.47 15.24 0.05
N ARG A 61 2.56 16.19 -0.20
CA ARG A 61 1.56 16.07 -1.28
C ARG A 61 2.20 15.92 -2.67
N ASP A 62 3.33 16.55 -2.92
CA ASP A 62 4.08 16.45 -4.18
C ASP A 62 4.78 15.10 -4.40
N GLN A 63 4.89 14.28 -3.34
CA GLN A 63 5.40 12.91 -3.39
C GLN A 63 4.29 11.86 -3.55
N VAL A 64 3.04 12.29 -3.73
CA VAL A 64 1.86 11.42 -3.85
C VAL A 64 1.21 11.59 -5.21
N THR A 65 0.95 10.46 -5.88
CA THR A 65 0.21 10.43 -7.15
C THR A 65 -0.92 9.43 -7.08
N THR A 66 -2.11 9.79 -7.58
CA THR A 66 -3.28 8.89 -7.58
C THR A 66 -3.00 7.64 -8.40
N ARG A 67 -3.43 6.48 -7.90
CA ARG A 67 -3.26 5.20 -8.57
C ARG A 67 -4.61 4.62 -8.96
N GLN A 68 -4.78 4.32 -10.25
CA GLN A 68 -5.95 3.58 -10.72
C GLN A 68 -5.75 2.08 -10.52
N LEU A 69 -6.70 1.43 -9.86
CA LEU A 69 -6.73 -0.02 -9.73
C LEU A 69 -7.39 -0.62 -10.97
N LYS A 70 -6.76 -1.65 -11.54
CA LYS A 70 -7.43 -2.47 -12.54
C LYS A 70 -8.43 -3.37 -11.82
N ALA A 71 -9.62 -3.53 -12.40
CA ALA A 71 -10.56 -4.54 -11.95
C ALA A 71 -9.86 -5.89 -11.89
N ARG A 72 -10.10 -6.64 -10.82
CA ARG A 72 -9.66 -8.02 -10.75
C ARG A 72 -10.48 -8.78 -11.80
N GLY A 73 -9.85 -9.18 -12.90
CA GLY A 73 -10.46 -10.10 -13.85
C GLY A 73 -10.91 -11.35 -13.09
N ARG A 74 -12.07 -11.91 -13.45
CA ARG A 74 -12.54 -13.19 -12.90
C ARG A 74 -11.40 -14.20 -13.01
N ASP A 75 -11.07 -14.78 -11.86
CA ASP A 75 -10.19 -15.93 -11.66
C ASP A 75 -9.03 -16.12 -12.64
N ARG A 76 -7.84 -15.63 -12.27
CA ARG A 76 -6.58 -16.16 -12.83
C ARG A 76 -6.36 -17.66 -12.53
N TYR A 77 -7.25 -18.27 -11.75
CA TYR A 77 -7.26 -19.68 -11.40
C TYR A 77 -8.39 -20.48 -12.08
N ALA A 78 -9.25 -19.86 -12.89
CA ALA A 78 -10.34 -20.56 -13.57
C ALA A 78 -9.80 -21.56 -14.61
N ASP A 79 -8.66 -21.22 -15.20
CA ASP A 79 -7.95 -22.05 -16.18
C ASP A 79 -6.86 -22.92 -15.55
N VAL A 80 -6.70 -22.92 -14.21
CA VAL A 80 -5.79 -23.88 -13.56
C VAL A 80 -6.50 -25.23 -13.58
N PRO A 81 -6.01 -26.21 -14.37
CA PRO A 81 -6.73 -27.45 -14.52
C PRO A 81 -6.74 -28.18 -13.18
N ALA A 82 -7.89 -28.69 -12.76
CA ALA A 82 -8.14 -29.31 -11.46
C ALA A 82 -7.16 -30.46 -11.09
N HIS A 83 -6.39 -30.96 -12.05
CA HIS A 83 -5.34 -31.95 -11.87
C HIS A 83 -4.04 -31.42 -11.25
N LEU A 84 -3.85 -30.09 -11.11
CA LEU A 84 -2.66 -29.58 -10.43
C LEU A 84 -2.74 -30.04 -8.97
N PRO A 85 -1.78 -30.82 -8.47
CA PRO A 85 -1.81 -31.27 -7.09
C PRO A 85 -1.83 -30.03 -6.20
N LYS A 86 -2.90 -29.89 -5.41
CA LYS A 86 -3.01 -28.85 -4.38
C LYS A 86 -1.89 -29.10 -3.39
N ASN A 87 -0.78 -28.39 -3.53
CA ASN A 87 0.35 -28.28 -2.61
C ASN A 87 0.32 -29.35 -1.51
N GLU A 88 0.77 -30.57 -1.84
CA GLU A 88 1.35 -31.41 -0.80
C GLU A 88 2.58 -30.64 -0.33
N GLY A 89 2.37 -29.87 0.75
CA GLY A 89 3.43 -29.06 1.33
C GLY A 89 4.66 -29.92 1.50
N HIS A 90 5.82 -29.36 1.15
CA HIS A 90 7.14 -29.94 1.37
C HIS A 90 7.22 -30.61 2.75
N ARG A 91 6.88 -31.90 2.79
CA ARG A 91 7.13 -32.83 3.89
C ARG A 91 7.99 -33.91 3.31
N SER A 92 9.28 -33.64 3.27
CA SER A 92 10.41 -34.58 3.19
C SER A 92 11.63 -33.74 2.80
N ARG A 93 12.83 -33.90 3.34
CA ARG A 93 13.42 -34.73 4.38
C ARG A 93 14.87 -34.21 4.47
N GLY A 94 15.46 -34.24 5.66
CA GLY A 94 16.86 -33.90 5.89
C GLY A 94 17.10 -33.69 7.36
#